data_AF-A0A8J6FLE3-F1
#
_entry.id   AF-A0A8J6FLE3-F1
#
_cell.length_a   1.000
_cell.length_b   1.000
_cell.length_c   1.000
_cell.angle_alpha   90.00
_cell.angle_beta   90.00
_cell.angle_gamma   90.00
#
_symmetry.space_group_name_H-M   'P 1'
#
loop_
_entity.id
_entity.type
_entity.pdbx_description
1 polymer ?
#
loop_
_entity_poly.entity_id
_entity_poly.type
_entity_poly.pdbx_seq_one_letter_code
_entity_poly.pdbx_strand_id
1 'polypeptide(L)'
;MTTGHGEPCAEKGQKTFCLNGGICYSIGPKQLCRCIDNYTGERCEEILLASVETEPQNNFLINFLVLGSFLGLIFLGFVVYCCRRKLKNRSEDGP
;
A
#
# COMPACT_ATOMS: atom_id res chain seq x y z
N MET A 1 37.57 -28.83 -10.79
CA MET A 1 36.68 -28.25 -9.76
C MET A 1 36.67 -26.74 -10.01
N THR A 2 35.63 -26.22 -10.66
CA THR A 2 35.51 -24.78 -10.91
C THR A 2 35.03 -24.12 -9.62
N THR A 3 35.82 -23.21 -9.09
CA THR A 3 35.43 -22.31 -8.00
C THR A 3 34.11 -21.64 -8.36
N GLY A 4 33.12 -21.65 -7.46
CA GLY A 4 31.72 -21.25 -7.70
C GLY A 4 31.49 -19.75 -7.97
N HIS A 5 32.38 -19.11 -8.71
CA HIS A 5 32.22 -17.74 -9.18
C HIS A 5 31.48 -17.76 -10.52
N GLY A 6 30.36 -17.05 -10.61
CA GLY A 6 29.62 -16.89 -11.85
C GLY A 6 30.36 -15.99 -12.82
N GLU A 7 30.53 -16.45 -14.06
CA GLU A 7 31.16 -15.69 -15.13
C GLU A 7 30.09 -15.00 -15.99
N PRO A 8 30.35 -13.83 -16.60
CA PRO A 8 29.39 -13.21 -17.51
C PRO A 8 29.09 -14.10 -18.72
N CYS A 9 27.82 -14.20 -19.12
CA CYS A 9 27.43 -15.01 -20.28
C CYS A 9 28.11 -14.50 -21.56
N ALA A 10 28.97 -15.33 -22.17
CA ALA A 10 29.75 -14.98 -23.35
C ALA A 10 28.93 -15.06 -24.65
N GLU A 11 27.98 -15.99 -24.72
CA GLU A 11 27.21 -16.26 -25.94
C GLU A 11 26.06 -15.28 -26.15
N LYS A 12 25.92 -14.78 -27.39
CA LYS A 12 24.90 -13.78 -27.75
C LYS A 12 23.46 -14.29 -27.53
N GLY A 13 23.21 -15.60 -27.71
CA GLY A 13 21.90 -16.22 -27.45
C GLY A 13 21.57 -16.39 -25.96
N GLN A 14 22.59 -16.42 -25.09
CA GLN A 14 22.40 -16.50 -23.63
C GLN A 14 22.13 -15.11 -23.03
N LYS A 15 22.56 -14.03 -23.69
CA LYS A 15 22.25 -12.66 -23.27
C LYS A 15 20.76 -12.34 -23.31
N THR A 16 19.97 -13.05 -24.11
CA THR A 16 18.50 -12.92 -24.15
C THR A 16 17.78 -13.83 -23.14
N PHE A 17 18.51 -14.65 -22.37
CA PHE A 17 17.92 -15.47 -21.32
C PHE A 17 17.31 -14.58 -20.23
N CYS A 18 18.04 -13.57 -19.75
CA CYS A 18 17.52 -12.58 -18.83
C CYS A 18 16.72 -11.51 -19.57
N LEU A 19 15.47 -11.32 -19.16
CA LEU A 19 14.54 -10.33 -19.71
C LEU A 19 14.69 -9.00 -18.97
N ASN A 20 14.00 -7.96 -19.47
CA ASN A 20 13.87 -6.65 -18.83
C ASN A 20 15.20 -6.01 -18.39
N GLY A 21 16.28 -6.25 -19.15
CA GLY A 21 17.61 -5.68 -18.87
C GLY A 21 18.39 -6.36 -17.75
N GLY A 22 17.98 -7.56 -17.30
CA GLY A 22 18.72 -8.35 -16.32
C GLY A 22 20.11 -8.77 -16.82
N ILE A 23 21.05 -8.93 -15.87
CA ILE A 23 22.45 -9.31 -16.15
C ILE A 23 22.59 -10.84 -16.06
N CYS A 24 23.09 -11.46 -17.13
CA CYS A 24 23.28 -12.91 -17.23
C CYS A 24 24.66 -13.36 -16.71
N TYR A 25 24.66 -14.36 -15.84
CA TYR A 25 25.85 -15.07 -15.36
C TYR A 25 25.74 -16.59 -15.60
N SER A 26 26.84 -17.25 -15.92
CA SER A 26 26.95 -18.70 -16.02
C SER A 26 27.77 -19.27 -14.87
N ILE A 27 27.21 -20.27 -14.18
CA ILE A 27 27.88 -21.04 -13.12
C ILE A 27 27.92 -22.49 -13.58
N GLY A 28 29.04 -22.89 -14.20
CA GLY A 28 29.14 -24.20 -14.88
C GLY A 28 28.12 -24.31 -16.02
N PRO A 29 27.25 -25.34 -16.05
CA PRO A 29 26.24 -25.50 -17.09
C PRO A 29 24.95 -24.69 -16.85
N LYS A 30 24.81 -24.04 -15.69
CA LYS A 30 23.58 -23.30 -15.33
C LYS A 30 23.72 -21.81 -15.59
N GLN A 31 22.63 -21.19 -16.02
CA GLN A 31 22.51 -19.74 -16.21
C GLN A 31 21.72 -19.14 -15.04
N LEU A 32 22.13 -17.96 -14.59
CA LEU A 32 21.50 -17.21 -13.51
C LEU A 32 21.33 -15.75 -13.94
N CYS A 33 20.16 -15.18 -13.65
CA CYS A 33 19.89 -13.77 -13.89
C CYS A 33 19.99 -12.94 -12.61
N ARG A 34 20.68 -11.81 -12.71
CA ARG A 34 20.59 -10.73 -11.72
C ARG A 34 19.65 -9.67 -12.26
N CYS A 35 18.49 -9.55 -11.66
CA CYS A 35 17.48 -8.56 -12.06
C CYS A 35 17.87 -7.15 -11.65
N ILE A 36 17.40 -6.17 -12.43
CA ILE A 36 17.45 -4.75 -12.09
C ILE A 36 16.28 -4.39 -11.17
N ASP A 37 16.33 -3.21 -10.57
CA ASP A 37 15.30 -2.74 -9.64
C ASP A 37 13.90 -2.86 -10.25
N ASN A 38 12.92 -3.24 -9.41
CA ASN A 38 11.52 -3.47 -9.79
C ASN A 38 11.24 -4.69 -10.68
N TYR A 39 12.22 -5.57 -10.92
CA TYR A 39 11.98 -6.87 -11.59
C TYR A 39 12.47 -8.05 -10.75
N THR A 40 11.79 -9.18 -10.87
CA THR A 40 12.04 -10.43 -10.17
C THR A 40 11.69 -11.63 -11.06
N GLY A 41 11.86 -12.85 -10.55
CA GLY A 41 11.69 -14.10 -11.31
C GLY A 41 13.03 -14.69 -11.78
N GLU A 42 13.00 -15.93 -12.27
CA GLU A 42 14.20 -16.66 -12.70
C GLU A 42 14.90 -15.96 -13.88
N ARG A 43 14.10 -15.30 -14.72
CA ARG A 43 14.53 -14.59 -15.93
C ARG A 43 14.21 -13.10 -15.87
N CYS A 44 13.88 -12.56 -14.70
CA CYS A 44 13.46 -11.16 -14.52
C CYS A 44 12.17 -10.81 -15.30
N GLU A 45 11.27 -11.78 -15.46
CA GLU A 45 10.00 -11.65 -16.19
C GLU A 45 8.89 -11.01 -15.36
N GLU A 46 9.01 -11.04 -14.04
CA GLU A 46 8.02 -10.49 -13.11
C GLU A 46 8.40 -9.07 -12.71
N ILE A 47 7.42 -8.19 -12.58
CA ILE A 47 7.63 -6.86 -11.98
C ILE A 47 7.55 -7.05 -10.47
N LEU A 48 8.61 -6.70 -9.76
CA LEU A 48 8.56 -6.50 -8.32
C LEU A 48 7.71 -5.25 -8.09
N LEU A 49 6.40 -5.45 -8.04
CA LEU A 49 5.51 -4.58 -7.30
C LEU A 49 6.00 -4.71 -5.87
N ALA A 50 7.02 -3.90 -5.51
CA ALA A 50 7.26 -3.58 -4.12
C ALA A 50 5.86 -3.37 -3.59
N SER A 51 5.47 -4.19 -2.62
CA SER A 51 4.33 -3.87 -1.80
C SER A 51 4.65 -2.48 -1.31
N VAL A 52 4.14 -1.48 -2.03
CA VAL A 52 3.96 -0.15 -1.52
C VAL A 52 3.34 -0.50 -0.19
N GLU A 53 4.03 -0.15 0.88
CA GLU A 53 3.38 0.05 2.15
C GLU A 53 2.36 1.15 1.89
N THR A 54 1.29 0.84 1.15
CA THR A 54 -0.01 1.42 1.37
C THR A 54 -0.46 0.76 2.67
N GLU A 55 0.25 1.07 3.75
CA GLU A 55 -0.41 1.50 4.96
C GLU A 55 -1.54 2.40 4.45
N PRO A 56 -2.81 2.01 4.67
CA PRO A 56 -3.92 2.80 4.20
C PRO A 56 -3.89 4.08 5.03
N GLN A 57 -3.12 5.08 4.59
CA GLN A 57 -3.13 6.43 5.15
C GLN A 57 -4.53 7.06 5.07
N ASN A 58 -5.47 6.39 4.39
CA ASN A 58 -6.87 6.74 4.27
C ASN A 58 -7.81 6.09 5.30
N ASN A 59 -7.39 5.12 6.13
CA ASN A 59 -8.28 4.54 7.15
C ASN A 59 -8.32 5.39 8.43
N PHE A 60 -7.18 5.97 8.79
CA PHE A 60 -7.05 6.80 9.99
C PHE A 60 -7.86 8.11 9.85
N LEU A 61 -7.64 8.85 8.75
CA LEU A 61 -8.32 10.13 8.50
C LEU A 61 -9.85 9.97 8.37
N ILE A 62 -10.32 8.93 7.66
CA ILE A 62 -11.76 8.65 7.53
C ILE A 62 -12.37 8.33 8.91
N ASN A 63 -11.67 7.57 9.75
CA ASN A 63 -12.16 7.24 11.10
C ASN A 63 -12.33 8.49 11.99
N PHE A 64 -11.42 9.47 11.94
CA PHE A 64 -11.58 10.72 12.69
C PHE A 64 -12.74 11.58 12.17
N LEU A 65 -12.93 11.67 10.86
CA LEU A 65 -14.04 12.42 10.28
C LEU A 65 -15.39 11.81 10.65
N VAL A 66 -15.50 10.48 10.62
CA VAL A 66 -16.74 9.77 10.99
C VAL A 66 -17.02 9.93 12.49
N LEU A 67 -16.03 9.69 13.36
CA LEU A 67 -16.22 9.81 14.81
C LEU A 67 -16.53 11.25 15.23
N GLY A 68 -15.80 12.22 14.68
CA GLY A 68 -16.00 13.64 14.96
C GLY A 68 -17.37 14.13 14.52
N SER A 69 -17.82 13.77 13.32
CA SER A 69 -19.15 14.15 12.82
C SER A 69 -20.29 13.53 13.64
N PHE A 70 -20.16 12.25 14.04
CA PHE A 70 -21.15 11.58 14.86
C PHE A 70 -21.30 12.22 16.25
N LEU A 71 -20.17 12.53 16.92
CA LEU A 71 -20.18 13.22 18.21
C LEU A 71 -20.74 14.64 18.10
N GLY A 72 -20.42 15.36 17.02
CA GLY A 72 -20.95 16.69 16.74
C GLY A 72 -22.47 16.70 16.56
N LEU A 73 -23.02 15.73 15.82
CA LEU A 73 -24.47 15.59 15.62
C LEU A 73 -25.21 15.23 16.91
N ILE A 74 -24.64 14.34 17.74
CA ILE A 74 -25.19 14.00 19.05
C ILE A 74 -25.20 15.24 19.95
N PHE A 75 -24.10 15.99 19.98
CA PHE A 75 -24.01 17.21 20.80
C PHE A 75 -25.02 18.27 20.33
N LEU A 76 -25.10 18.53 19.03
CA LEU A 76 -26.09 19.46 18.46
C LEU A 76 -27.52 19.01 18.75
N GLY A 77 -27.82 17.72 18.59
CA GLY A 77 -29.12 17.14 18.91
C GLY A 77 -29.46 17.29 20.39
N PHE A 78 -28.51 17.09 21.29
CA PHE A 78 -28.69 17.29 22.72
C PHE A 78 -28.96 18.75 23.07
N VAL A 79 -28.19 19.69 22.50
CA VAL A 79 -28.41 21.14 22.68
C VAL A 79 -29.80 21.54 22.18
N VAL A 80 -30.17 21.12 20.97
CA VAL A 80 -31.50 21.41 20.40
C VAL A 80 -32.60 20.80 21.27
N TYR A 81 -32.44 19.56 21.72
CA TYR A 81 -33.37 18.90 22.63
C TYR A 81 -33.52 19.69 23.95
N CYS A 82 -32.42 20.11 24.57
CA CYS A 82 -32.41 20.92 25.77
C CYS A 82 -33.08 22.28 25.54
N CYS A 83 -32.78 22.97 24.45
CA CYS A 83 -33.41 24.24 24.08
C CYS A 83 -34.92 24.06 23.87
N ARG A 84 -35.35 23.03 23.11
CA ARG A 84 -36.76 22.73 22.88
C ARG A 84 -37.48 22.34 24.16
N ARG A 85 -36.84 21.58 25.04
CA ARG A 85 -37.39 21.23 26.35
C ARG A 85 -37.54 22.46 27.23
N LYS A 86 -36.56 23.37 27.24
CA LYS A 86 -36.68 24.65 27.95
C LYS A 86 -37.82 25.52 27.39
N LEU A 87 -37.97 25.59 26.06
CA LEU A 87 -39.08 26.32 25.42
C LEU A 87 -40.44 25.69 25.74
N LYS A 88 -40.54 24.36 25.72
CA LYS A 88 -41.77 23.63 26.08
C LYS A 88 -42.18 23.89 27.53
N ASN A 89 -41.23 23.81 28.45
CA ASN A 89 -41.50 24.13 29.86
C ASN A 89 -41.93 25.59 30.03
N ARG A 90 -41.37 26.53 29.24
CA ARG A 90 -41.77 27.95 29.26
C ARG A 90 -43.16 28.20 28.67
N SER A 91 -43.65 27.34 27.78
CA SER A 91 -45.03 27.37 27.29
C SER A 91 -46.03 26.70 28.24
N GLU A 92 -45.60 25.77 29.10
CA GLU A 92 -46.44 25.16 30.14
C GLU A 92 -46.58 26.06 31.39
N ASP A 93 -45.63 26.99 31.62
CA ASP A 93 -45.66 28.01 32.70
C ASP A 93 -46.15 29.42 32.24
N GLY A 94 -46.68 29.56 31.03
CA GLY A 94 -47.28 30.81 30.54
C GLY A 94 -48.74 30.97 31.02
N PRO A 95 -49.18 32.17 31.46
CA PRO A 95 -50.50 32.40 32.04
C PRO A 95 -51.67 32.15 31.10
#